data_AF-A0AAD7I7H5-F1
#
_entry.id   AF-A0AAD7I7H5-F1
#
_cell.length_a   1.000
_cell.length_b   1.000
_cell.length_c   1.000
_cell.angle_alpha   90.00
_cell.angle_beta   90.00
_cell.angle_gamma   90.00
#
_symmetry.space_group_name_H-M   'P 1'
#
loop_
_entity.id
_entity.type
_entity.pdbx_description
1 polymer ?
#
loop_
_entity_poly.entity_id
_entity_poly.type
_entity_poly.pdbx_seq_one_letter_code
_entity_poly.pdbx_strand_id
1 'polypeptide(L)'
;MVRGDCAKADLRPGIRVPIAASCTNCLRNTTGNQTLKLLCCGRRHYILLERGSWVQCQREHWPQHKECCNPPDGSGIRSIVTKFISSRMGCVCLQICMILHFDLLHNPQLGIHQPCVALLDFGIEPVEIKDFFDILLDQPLPSRIKGMLQVNNFEVLGPAETEEALKPAMLGCWNLAREECVRKGLPNTPVGLVKIGNAAGGPTAAVPVVISEEGMELARQALKESSFTAFDFLECVSVFAIFPSRTQPSVFRQTNTFIREDIKNTLRLRKNMEASDIDAIKALRRDIAEDPYGQNLLAKMEREAIFQPMIRIMESVCRKDVEG
;
A
#
# COMPACT_ATOMS: atom_id res chain seq x y z
N MET A 1 35.97 6.25 -23.51
CA MET A 1 35.46 6.08 -22.13
C MET A 1 34.88 7.42 -21.69
N VAL A 2 33.58 7.63 -21.89
CA VAL A 2 32.91 8.90 -21.52
C VAL A 2 32.42 8.76 -20.08
N ARG A 3 33.07 9.45 -19.14
CA ARG A 3 32.54 9.64 -17.78
C ARG A 3 31.38 10.64 -17.88
N GLY A 4 30.16 10.12 -18.05
CA GLY A 4 28.96 10.94 -17.99
C GLY A 4 28.58 11.25 -16.55
N ASP A 5 28.72 12.51 -16.13
CA ASP A 5 28.25 13.02 -14.84
C ASP A 5 26.72 12.95 -14.75
N CYS A 6 26.18 11.83 -14.27
CA CYS A 6 24.75 11.62 -14.04
C CYS A 6 24.23 12.19 -12.70
N ALA A 7 25.04 12.99 -11.99
CA ALA A 7 24.67 13.57 -10.69
C ALA A 7 23.71 14.77 -10.79
N LYS A 8 23.27 15.17 -12.00
CA LYS A 8 22.32 16.26 -12.24
C LYS A 8 20.91 15.74 -12.56
N ALA A 9 20.40 14.77 -11.81
CA ALA A 9 18.95 14.57 -11.77
C ALA A 9 18.35 15.79 -11.05
N ASP A 10 17.44 16.52 -11.71
CA ASP A 10 16.83 17.75 -11.19
C ASP A 10 16.30 17.59 -9.76
N LEU A 11 17.09 18.09 -8.79
CA LEU A 11 16.68 18.21 -7.40
C LEU A 11 15.70 19.37 -7.31
N ARG A 12 14.41 19.08 -7.13
CA ARG A 12 13.44 20.13 -6.83
C ARG A 12 13.58 20.53 -5.35
N PRO A 13 13.46 21.83 -4.99
CA PRO A 13 13.37 22.24 -3.60
C PRO A 13 12.30 21.39 -2.89
N GLY A 14 12.73 20.63 -1.88
CA GLY A 14 11.88 19.67 -1.20
C GLY A 14 10.66 20.34 -0.57
N ILE A 15 9.51 19.66 -0.65
CA ILE A 15 8.35 19.96 0.18
C ILE A 15 8.81 19.87 1.64
N ARG A 16 8.47 20.84 2.49
CA ARG A 16 8.63 20.67 3.94
C ARG A 16 7.67 19.56 4.34
N VAL A 17 8.21 18.38 4.60
CA VAL A 17 7.42 17.25 5.09
C VAL A 17 7.47 17.33 6.61
N PRO A 18 6.36 17.64 7.31
CA PRO A 18 6.33 17.86 8.77
C PRO A 18 6.45 16.56 9.58
N ILE A 19 6.99 15.49 8.98
CA ILE A 19 6.87 14.12 9.48
C ILE A 19 8.20 13.66 10.05
N ALA A 20 8.20 13.02 11.22
CA ALA A 20 9.35 12.27 11.72
C ALA A 20 9.72 11.18 10.70
N ALA A 21 10.86 11.33 10.05
CA ALA A 21 11.16 10.62 8.81
C ALA A 21 12.49 9.89 8.96
N SER A 22 12.49 8.56 8.80
CA SER A 22 13.71 7.77 8.86
C SER A 22 14.37 7.68 7.49
N CYS A 23 15.69 7.76 7.44
CA CYS A 23 16.39 7.53 6.19
C CYS A 23 16.17 6.12 5.67
N THR A 24 15.71 5.97 4.43
CA THR A 24 15.53 4.65 3.80
C THR A 24 16.84 3.87 3.66
N ASN A 25 18.00 4.55 3.64
CA ASN A 25 19.31 3.91 3.58
C ASN A 25 19.87 3.59 4.97
N CYS A 26 20.06 4.61 5.82
CA CYS A 26 20.72 4.45 7.12
C CYS A 26 19.77 4.25 8.30
N LEU A 27 18.45 4.27 8.07
CA LEU A 27 17.36 4.08 9.05
C LEU A 27 17.39 5.04 10.25
N ARG A 28 18.24 6.08 10.23
CA ARG A 28 18.30 7.08 11.31
C ARG A 28 17.03 7.92 11.30
N ASN A 29 16.41 8.03 12.47
CA ASN A 29 15.24 8.86 12.73
C ASN A 29 15.66 10.31 12.96
N THR A 30 14.80 11.26 12.58
CA THR A 30 14.91 12.66 12.98
C THR A 30 14.44 12.82 14.43
N THR A 31 15.30 12.51 15.41
CA THR A 31 14.98 12.76 16.83
C THR A 31 15.39 14.17 17.23
N GLY A 32 14.44 14.99 17.70
CA GLY A 32 14.65 16.33 18.25
C GLY A 32 14.15 17.50 17.39
N ASN A 33 14.09 18.71 17.96
CA ASN A 33 13.60 19.99 17.38
C ASN A 33 14.31 20.45 16.08
N GLN A 34 15.11 19.61 15.44
CA GLN A 34 15.76 19.93 14.18
C GLN A 34 14.80 19.69 13.01
N THR A 35 14.26 20.78 12.45
CA THR A 35 13.56 20.74 11.17
C THR A 35 14.51 20.33 10.05
N LEU A 36 14.52 19.05 9.70
CA LEU A 36 15.28 18.55 8.57
C LEU A 36 14.49 18.77 7.27
N LYS A 37 15.13 19.45 6.31
CA LYS A 37 14.60 19.59 4.95
C LYS A 37 14.88 18.31 4.19
N LEU A 38 13.84 17.51 4.02
CA LEU A 38 13.90 16.24 3.33
C LEU A 38 13.86 16.48 1.82
N LEU A 39 14.85 15.95 1.10
CA LEU A 39 14.90 16.01 -0.36
C LEU A 39 14.39 14.70 -0.94
N CYS A 40 13.20 14.74 -1.49
CA CYS A 40 12.64 13.64 -2.26
C CYS A 40 13.43 13.46 -3.56
N CYS A 41 13.70 12.21 -3.97
CA CYS A 41 14.07 11.97 -5.36
C CYS A 41 12.94 12.51 -6.25
N GLY A 42 13.27 13.35 -7.24
CA GLY A 42 12.26 13.95 -8.14
C GLY A 42 11.41 12.93 -8.89
N ARG A 43 11.92 11.68 -9.03
CA ARG A 43 11.24 10.56 -9.69
C ARG A 43 10.36 9.73 -8.74
N ARG A 44 10.75 9.56 -7.47
CA ARG A 44 9.97 8.86 -6.42
C ARG A 44 10.16 9.54 -5.05
N HIS A 45 9.08 9.91 -4.38
CA HIS A 45 9.06 10.78 -3.18
C HIS A 45 9.66 10.20 -1.87
N TYR A 46 10.68 9.33 -1.89
CA TYR A 46 11.15 8.69 -0.65
C TYR A 46 12.66 8.48 -0.62
N ILE A 47 13.39 9.52 -0.19
CA ILE A 47 14.65 9.39 0.56
C ILE A 47 14.67 10.53 1.57
N LEU A 48 14.87 10.21 2.84
CA LEU A 48 14.72 11.13 3.98
C LEU A 48 16.09 11.28 4.64
N LEU A 49 16.76 12.44 4.60
CA LEU A 49 18.13 12.54 5.11
C LEU A 49 18.47 13.89 5.76
N GLU A 50 19.32 13.81 6.79
CA GLU A 50 19.81 14.90 7.66
C GLU A 50 20.73 15.90 6.92
N ARG A 51 20.71 17.17 7.35
CA ARG A 51 21.57 18.23 6.79
C ARG A 51 23.04 17.93 7.12
N GLY A 52 23.84 17.65 6.10
CA GLY A 52 25.30 17.47 6.18
C GLY A 52 25.79 16.18 5.52
N SER A 53 25.06 15.08 5.67
CA SER A 53 25.43 13.75 5.13
C SER A 53 24.53 13.27 3.97
N TRP A 54 23.50 14.05 3.60
CA TRP A 54 22.47 13.61 2.65
C TRP A 54 23.00 13.27 1.24
N VAL A 55 23.94 14.06 0.71
CA VAL A 55 24.53 13.80 -0.61
C VAL A 55 25.29 12.47 -0.58
N GLN A 56 26.00 12.21 0.50
CA GLN A 56 26.78 10.99 0.67
C GLN A 56 25.86 9.78 0.83
N CYS A 57 24.90 9.84 1.73
CA CYS A 57 24.00 8.73 1.98
C CYS A 57 23.06 8.46 0.77
N GLN A 58 22.65 9.49 0.03
CA GLN A 58 21.97 9.32 -1.26
C GLN A 58 22.89 8.70 -2.31
N ARG A 59 24.14 9.15 -2.44
CA ARG A 59 25.13 8.59 -3.38
C ARG A 59 25.45 7.13 -3.08
N GLU A 60 25.60 6.79 -1.80
CA GLU A 60 25.82 5.41 -1.33
C GLU A 60 24.61 4.51 -1.61
N HIS A 61 23.40 5.04 -1.44
CA HIS A 61 22.17 4.30 -1.73
C HIS A 61 21.85 4.26 -3.23
N TRP A 62 22.35 5.20 -4.03
CA TRP A 62 21.96 5.36 -5.44
C TRP A 62 22.17 4.10 -6.30
N PRO A 63 23.27 3.33 -6.18
CA PRO A 63 23.44 2.09 -6.93
C PRO A 63 22.32 1.07 -6.72
N GLN A 64 21.78 0.97 -5.51
CA GLN A 64 20.66 0.09 -5.17
C GLN A 64 19.32 0.75 -5.56
N HIS A 65 19.18 2.04 -5.25
CA HIS A 65 17.96 2.78 -5.52
C HIS A 65 17.67 2.94 -7.01
N LYS A 66 18.67 3.14 -7.87
CA LYS A 66 18.49 3.43 -9.31
C LYS A 66 17.71 2.31 -10.03
N GLU A 67 17.89 1.06 -9.61
CA GLU A 67 17.21 -0.11 -10.16
C GLU A 67 15.71 -0.07 -9.85
N CYS A 68 15.35 0.43 -8.67
CA CYS A 68 13.96 0.65 -8.27
C CYS A 68 13.42 2.01 -8.75
N CYS A 69 14.28 3.02 -8.92
CA CYS A 69 13.93 4.42 -9.18
C CYS A 69 13.46 4.65 -10.62
N ASN A 70 14.06 3.92 -11.56
CA ASN A 70 13.59 3.80 -12.93
C ASN A 70 12.93 2.43 -13.09
N PRO A 71 11.67 2.25 -12.65
CA PRO A 71 10.93 1.11 -13.16
C PRO A 71 10.97 1.22 -14.68
N PRO A 72 11.22 0.13 -15.43
CA PRO A 72 11.07 0.15 -16.89
C PRO A 72 9.72 0.79 -17.17
N ASP A 73 9.66 1.80 -18.05
CA ASP A 73 8.58 2.78 -18.30
C ASP A 73 7.16 2.19 -18.37
N GLY A 74 6.72 1.61 -17.27
CA GLY A 74 5.52 0.83 -17.14
C GLY A 74 4.42 1.80 -16.77
N SER A 75 3.78 2.36 -17.78
CA SER A 75 2.38 2.73 -17.64
C SER A 75 1.62 1.51 -17.10
N GLY A 76 0.82 1.71 -16.06
CA GLY A 76 -0.04 0.64 -15.53
C GLY A 76 0.01 0.47 -14.01
N ILE A 77 -0.76 -0.51 -13.56
CA ILE A 77 -1.05 -0.76 -12.13
C ILE A 77 0.22 -1.04 -11.32
N ARG A 78 1.20 -1.75 -11.89
CA ARG A 78 2.46 -2.11 -11.20
C ARG A 78 3.25 -0.88 -10.75
N SER A 79 3.27 0.19 -11.55
CA SER A 79 3.95 1.44 -11.19
C SER A 79 3.26 2.13 -10.00
N ILE A 80 1.93 2.09 -9.96
CA ILE A 80 1.14 2.68 -8.88
C ILE A 80 1.27 1.88 -7.59
N VAL A 81 1.13 0.55 -7.66
CA VAL A 81 1.32 -0.32 -6.51
C VAL A 81 2.73 -0.20 -5.96
N THR A 82 3.76 -0.16 -6.83
CA THR A 82 5.13 0.06 -6.37
C THR A 82 5.26 1.39 -5.62
N LYS A 83 4.61 2.48 -6.08
CA LYS A 83 4.61 3.76 -5.35
C LYS A 83 3.91 3.66 -3.99
N PHE A 84 2.80 2.93 -3.92
CA PHE A 84 2.08 2.69 -2.67
C PHE A 84 2.97 1.93 -1.67
N ILE A 85 3.54 0.79 -2.07
CA ILE A 85 4.40 -0.02 -1.19
C ILE A 85 5.68 0.72 -0.79
N SER A 86 6.22 1.54 -1.70
CA SER A 86 7.40 2.38 -1.41
C SER A 86 7.07 3.60 -0.54
N SER A 87 5.80 3.95 -0.38
CA SER A 87 5.40 5.04 0.51
C SER A 87 5.48 4.59 1.97
N ARG A 88 5.90 5.49 2.86
CA ARG A 88 5.92 5.18 4.30
C ARG A 88 4.57 4.69 4.80
N MET A 89 3.49 5.39 4.41
CA MET A 89 2.13 4.99 4.76
C MET A 89 1.82 3.57 4.27
N GLY A 90 1.97 3.29 2.96
CA GLY A 90 1.63 1.98 2.41
C GLY A 90 2.50 0.87 2.99
N CYS A 91 3.80 1.11 3.17
CA CYS A 91 4.72 0.16 3.80
C CYS A 91 4.29 -0.18 5.24
N VAL A 92 3.99 0.81 6.07
CA VAL A 92 3.58 0.57 7.45
C VAL A 92 2.19 -0.06 7.53
N CYS A 93 1.23 0.37 6.69
CA CYS A 93 -0.07 -0.30 6.60
C CYS A 93 0.10 -1.79 6.28
N LEU A 94 1.00 -2.15 5.35
CA LEU A 94 1.28 -3.55 5.03
C LEU A 94 1.95 -4.30 6.17
N GLN A 95 2.93 -3.68 6.84
CA GLN A 95 3.54 -4.29 8.02
C GLN A 95 2.49 -4.58 9.09
N ILE A 96 1.65 -3.61 9.43
CA ILE A 96 0.59 -3.80 10.44
C ILE A 96 -0.37 -4.93 10.00
N CYS A 97 -0.79 -4.96 8.74
CA CYS A 97 -1.63 -6.05 8.24
C CYS A 97 -0.95 -7.41 8.42
N MET A 98 0.31 -7.53 8.01
CA MET A 98 1.07 -8.77 8.18
C MET A 98 1.22 -9.16 9.64
N ILE A 99 1.54 -8.21 10.52
CA ILE A 99 1.71 -8.45 11.95
C ILE A 99 0.42 -8.99 12.57
N LEU A 100 -0.71 -8.37 12.26
CA LEU A 100 -2.00 -8.77 12.81
C LEU A 100 -2.48 -10.12 12.24
N HIS A 101 -2.25 -10.37 10.95
CA HIS A 101 -2.71 -11.58 10.27
C HIS A 101 -1.90 -12.83 10.59
N PHE A 102 -0.57 -12.68 10.69
CA PHE A 102 0.34 -13.78 11.01
C PHE A 102 0.64 -13.88 12.51
N ASP A 103 -0.02 -13.05 13.32
CA ASP A 103 0.19 -12.96 14.76
C ASP A 103 1.68 -12.81 15.14
N LEU A 104 2.40 -11.96 14.41
CA LEU A 104 3.86 -11.86 14.54
C LEU A 104 4.31 -11.31 15.90
N LEU A 105 3.41 -10.66 16.65
CA LEU A 105 3.68 -10.20 18.00
C LEU A 105 3.89 -11.37 18.98
N HIS A 106 3.18 -12.48 18.79
CA HIS A 106 3.31 -13.69 19.61
C HIS A 106 4.14 -14.77 18.93
N ASN A 107 4.29 -14.70 17.60
CA ASN A 107 5.07 -15.66 16.82
C ASN A 107 6.10 -14.97 15.90
N PRO A 108 7.10 -14.27 16.47
CA PRO A 108 8.08 -13.50 15.69
C PRO A 108 9.03 -14.39 14.85
N GLN A 109 9.08 -15.70 15.13
CA GLN A 109 9.89 -16.65 14.36
C GLN A 109 9.34 -16.86 12.94
N LEU A 110 8.04 -16.64 12.77
CA LEU A 110 7.37 -16.61 11.48
C LEU A 110 7.85 -15.37 10.69
N GLY A 111 8.34 -15.58 9.46
CA GLY A 111 9.01 -14.54 8.67
C GLY A 111 10.53 -14.47 8.87
N ILE A 112 11.09 -15.12 9.90
CA ILE A 112 12.54 -15.24 10.10
C ILE A 112 13.06 -16.52 9.45
N HIS A 113 12.46 -17.66 9.80
CA HIS A 113 12.87 -18.99 9.33
C HIS A 113 12.11 -19.45 8.08
N GLN A 114 10.92 -18.92 7.89
CA GLN A 114 10.07 -19.23 6.74
C GLN A 114 9.28 -17.97 6.33
N PRO A 115 9.02 -17.77 5.03
CA PRO A 115 8.26 -16.62 4.56
C PRO A 115 6.80 -16.69 5.00
N CYS A 116 6.26 -15.58 5.48
CA CYS A 116 4.81 -15.36 5.55
C CYS A 116 4.33 -14.87 4.19
N VAL A 117 3.34 -15.50 3.57
CA VAL A 117 2.86 -15.09 2.25
C VAL A 117 1.43 -14.59 2.31
N ALA A 118 1.23 -13.34 1.91
CA ALA A 118 -0.10 -12.74 1.80
C ALA A 118 -0.40 -12.33 0.35
N LEU A 119 -1.68 -12.30 0.01
CA LEU A 119 -2.21 -11.69 -1.19
C LEU A 119 -2.82 -10.33 -0.84
N LEU A 120 -2.44 -9.30 -1.58
CA LEU A 120 -2.99 -7.97 -1.46
C LEU A 120 -3.71 -7.64 -2.77
N ASP A 121 -5.03 -7.55 -2.70
CA ASP A 121 -5.87 -7.21 -3.84
C ASP A 121 -6.09 -5.70 -3.92
N PHE A 122 -5.88 -5.15 -5.12
CA PHE A 122 -6.11 -3.74 -5.40
C PHE A 122 -7.06 -3.54 -6.56
N GLY A 123 -7.83 -2.45 -6.48
CA GLY A 123 -8.60 -1.91 -7.59
C GLY A 123 -8.12 -0.50 -7.96
N ILE A 124 -8.45 -0.08 -9.18
CA ILE A 124 -8.50 1.34 -9.53
C ILE A 124 -9.97 1.74 -9.47
N GLU A 125 -10.30 2.63 -8.52
CA GLU A 125 -11.65 3.15 -8.34
C GLU A 125 -11.72 4.61 -8.79
N PRO A 126 -12.86 5.11 -9.28
CA PRO A 126 -13.03 6.53 -9.57
C PRO A 126 -12.72 7.39 -8.35
N VAL A 127 -12.05 8.52 -8.57
CA VAL A 127 -11.77 9.52 -7.51
C VAL A 127 -13.07 10.04 -6.90
N GLU A 128 -14.07 10.29 -7.74
CA GLU A 128 -15.39 10.74 -7.30
C GLU A 128 -16.30 9.53 -7.07
N ILE A 129 -16.87 9.41 -5.87
CA ILE A 129 -17.75 8.29 -5.54
C ILE A 129 -18.99 8.23 -6.45
N LYS A 130 -19.45 9.39 -6.94
CA LYS A 130 -20.54 9.47 -7.90
C LYS A 130 -20.23 8.67 -9.17
N ASP A 131 -19.02 8.79 -9.70
CA ASP A 131 -18.61 8.06 -10.91
C ASP A 131 -18.60 6.54 -10.66
N PHE A 132 -18.27 6.10 -9.44
CA PHE A 132 -18.36 4.68 -9.07
C PHE A 132 -19.82 4.19 -9.18
N PHE A 133 -20.76 4.97 -8.65
CA PHE A 133 -22.19 4.64 -8.72
C PHE A 133 -22.72 4.71 -10.15
N ASP A 134 -22.31 5.71 -10.92
CA ASP A 134 -22.69 5.82 -12.33
C ASP A 134 -22.19 4.60 -13.13
N ILE A 135 -20.97 4.09 -12.86
CA ILE A 135 -20.47 2.85 -13.48
C ILE A 135 -21.32 1.65 -13.05
N LEU A 136 -21.57 1.50 -11.75
CA LEU A 136 -22.31 0.37 -11.19
C LEU A 136 -23.78 0.34 -11.65
N LEU A 137 -24.39 1.51 -11.90
CA LEU A 137 -25.75 1.66 -12.41
C LEU A 137 -25.81 1.82 -13.94
N ASP A 138 -24.67 1.67 -14.63
CA ASP A 138 -24.53 1.78 -16.08
C ASP A 138 -25.13 3.07 -16.66
N GLN A 139 -24.93 4.16 -15.92
CA GLN A 139 -25.30 5.51 -16.32
C GLN A 139 -24.29 6.10 -17.31
N PRO A 140 -24.66 7.15 -18.07
CA PRO A 140 -23.72 7.83 -18.97
C PRO A 140 -22.48 8.34 -18.23
N LEU A 141 -21.31 7.90 -18.70
CA LEU A 141 -20.01 8.22 -18.11
C LEU A 141 -19.33 9.37 -18.87
N PRO A 142 -18.50 10.20 -18.20
CA PRO A 142 -17.67 11.17 -18.89
C PRO A 142 -16.63 10.45 -19.78
N SER A 143 -16.11 11.16 -20.80
CA SER A 143 -15.14 10.60 -21.75
C SER A 143 -13.83 10.13 -21.11
N ARG A 144 -13.50 10.65 -19.92
CA ARG A 144 -12.35 10.25 -19.12
C ARG A 144 -12.70 10.29 -17.63
N ILE A 145 -12.54 9.16 -16.96
CA ILE A 145 -12.66 9.06 -15.50
C ILE A 145 -11.26 8.96 -14.91
N LYS A 146 -11.00 9.80 -13.90
CA LYS A 146 -9.78 9.69 -13.11
C LYS A 146 -9.99 8.67 -12.01
N GLY A 147 -9.16 7.64 -11.98
CA GLY A 147 -9.14 6.63 -10.94
C GLY A 147 -8.02 6.83 -9.92
N MET A 148 -8.11 6.09 -8.83
CA MET A 148 -7.14 6.01 -7.73
C MET A 148 -7.00 4.57 -7.27
N LEU A 149 -5.78 4.19 -6.86
CA LEU A 149 -5.54 2.90 -6.22
C LEU A 149 -6.37 2.78 -4.94
N GLN A 150 -7.02 1.65 -4.74
CA GLN A 150 -7.72 1.29 -3.51
C GLN A 150 -7.36 -0.14 -3.14
N VAL A 151 -7.21 -0.40 -1.84
CA VAL A 151 -7.00 -1.75 -1.29
C VAL A 151 -8.35 -2.41 -1.12
N ASN A 152 -8.61 -3.48 -1.86
CA ASN A 152 -9.86 -4.21 -1.77
C ASN A 152 -9.84 -5.20 -0.62
N ASN A 153 -8.81 -6.06 -0.63
CA ASN A 153 -8.64 -7.14 0.32
C ASN A 153 -7.16 -7.41 0.61
N PHE A 154 -6.91 -8.06 1.73
CA PHE A 154 -5.63 -8.65 2.09
C PHE A 154 -5.90 -10.01 2.70
N GLU A 155 -5.25 -11.03 2.18
CA GLU A 155 -5.54 -12.40 2.54
C GLU A 155 -4.23 -13.10 2.89
N VAL A 156 -4.27 -13.90 3.95
CA VAL A 156 -3.18 -14.83 4.25
C VAL A 156 -3.36 -16.04 3.35
N LEU A 157 -2.32 -16.40 2.60
CA LEU A 157 -2.38 -17.59 1.78
C LEU A 157 -2.27 -18.83 2.68
N GLY A 158 -3.13 -19.82 2.42
CA GLY A 158 -3.05 -21.13 3.06
C GLY A 158 -1.77 -21.88 2.68
N PRO A 159 -1.49 -23.04 3.29
CA PRO A 159 -0.28 -23.80 3.01
C PRO A 159 -0.11 -24.20 1.54
N ALA A 160 -1.19 -24.62 0.87
CA ALA A 160 -1.14 -25.05 -0.52
C ALA A 160 -0.90 -23.87 -1.48
N GLU A 161 -1.60 -22.76 -1.26
CA GLU A 161 -1.42 -21.53 -2.04
C GLU A 161 -0.06 -20.89 -1.77
N THR A 162 0.46 -21.05 -0.55
CA THR A 162 1.81 -20.63 -0.17
C THR A 162 2.85 -21.47 -0.90
N GLU A 163 2.71 -22.79 -0.96
CA GLU A 163 3.62 -23.65 -1.71
C GLU A 163 3.64 -23.29 -3.20
N GLU A 164 2.46 -23.08 -3.81
CA GLU A 164 2.35 -22.64 -5.19
C GLU A 164 2.93 -21.23 -5.40
N ALA A 165 2.72 -20.33 -4.43
CA ALA A 165 3.27 -18.99 -4.45
C ALA A 165 4.79 -18.98 -4.33
N LEU A 166 5.38 -19.86 -3.52
CA LEU A 166 6.82 -19.94 -3.26
C LEU A 166 7.61 -20.58 -4.40
N LYS A 167 7.28 -20.21 -5.64
CA LYS A 167 8.13 -20.49 -6.81
C LYS A 167 9.56 -20.00 -6.54
N PRO A 168 10.60 -20.63 -7.12
CA PRO A 168 12.00 -20.30 -6.82
C PRO A 168 12.34 -18.81 -6.89
N ALA A 169 11.72 -18.06 -7.81
CA ALA A 169 11.91 -16.62 -7.92
C ALA A 169 11.41 -15.84 -6.69
N MET A 170 10.23 -16.19 -6.15
CA MET A 170 9.68 -15.52 -4.96
C MET A 170 10.48 -15.84 -3.70
N LEU A 171 10.90 -17.10 -3.55
CA LEU A 171 11.77 -17.51 -2.45
C LEU A 171 13.13 -16.78 -2.55
N GLY A 172 13.65 -16.60 -3.77
CA GLY A 172 14.83 -15.76 -4.02
C GLY A 172 14.66 -14.32 -3.53
N CYS A 173 13.52 -13.67 -3.81
CA CYS A 173 13.24 -12.33 -3.29
C CYS A 173 13.20 -12.27 -1.76
N TRP A 174 12.63 -13.29 -1.11
CA TRP A 174 12.62 -13.37 0.35
C TRP A 174 14.02 -13.59 0.92
N ASN A 175 14.79 -14.54 0.37
CA ASN A 175 16.17 -14.81 0.78
C ASN A 175 17.04 -13.55 0.67
N LEU A 176 16.98 -12.83 -0.46
CA LEU A 176 17.71 -11.58 -0.64
C LEU A 176 17.35 -10.52 0.40
N ALA A 177 16.06 -10.38 0.72
CA ALA A 177 15.62 -9.44 1.75
C ALA A 177 16.05 -9.87 3.17
N ARG A 178 16.09 -11.17 3.46
CA ARG A 178 16.60 -11.73 4.72
C ARG A 178 18.11 -11.53 4.86
N GLU A 179 18.87 -11.85 3.82
CA GLU A 179 20.33 -11.62 3.75
C GLU A 179 20.66 -10.14 3.97
N GLU A 180 19.88 -9.24 3.38
CA GLU A 180 20.02 -7.80 3.57
C GLU A 180 19.76 -7.37 5.02
N CYS A 181 18.76 -7.96 5.69
CA CYS A 181 18.52 -7.72 7.13
C CYS A 181 19.70 -8.21 7.96
N VAL A 182 20.21 -9.41 7.70
CA VAL A 182 21.41 -9.95 8.39
C VAL A 182 22.61 -9.05 8.19
N ARG A 183 22.88 -8.61 6.96
CA ARG A 183 23.98 -7.69 6.61
C ARG A 183 23.87 -6.34 7.33
N LYS A 184 22.65 -5.89 7.61
CA LYS A 184 22.36 -4.66 8.38
C LYS A 184 22.41 -4.85 9.90
N GLY A 185 22.76 -6.05 10.39
CA GLY A 185 22.79 -6.34 11.83
C GLY A 185 21.39 -6.55 12.42
N LEU A 186 20.41 -6.91 11.58
CA LEU A 186 19.01 -7.12 11.94
C LEU A 186 18.57 -8.59 11.68
N PRO A 187 19.29 -9.61 12.20
CA PRO A 187 19.01 -11.00 11.86
C PRO A 187 17.63 -11.46 12.34
N ASN A 188 17.08 -10.84 13.38
CA ASN A 188 15.79 -11.22 13.98
C ASN A 188 14.60 -10.42 13.43
N THR A 189 14.80 -9.60 12.39
CA THR A 189 13.71 -8.84 11.77
C THR A 189 12.92 -9.72 10.80
N PRO A 190 11.61 -9.98 11.02
CA PRO A 190 10.83 -10.80 10.12
C PRO A 190 10.71 -10.18 8.72
N VAL A 191 10.66 -11.04 7.71
CA VAL A 191 10.37 -10.63 6.33
C VAL A 191 9.20 -11.45 5.82
N GLY A 192 8.18 -10.75 5.37
CA GLY A 192 7.04 -11.33 4.68
C GLY A 192 7.13 -11.14 3.16
N LEU A 193 6.33 -11.90 2.43
CA LEU A 193 6.10 -11.73 1.00
C LEU A 193 4.65 -11.30 0.78
N VAL A 194 4.45 -10.24 0.01
CA VAL A 194 3.11 -9.80 -0.41
C VAL A 194 2.99 -9.97 -1.92
N LYS A 195 2.13 -10.89 -2.35
CA LYS A 195 1.68 -10.99 -3.74
C LYS A 195 0.70 -9.87 -4.02
N ILE A 196 0.88 -9.21 -5.14
CA ILE A 196 0.00 -8.14 -5.60
C ILE A 196 -1.01 -8.76 -6.57
N GLY A 197 -2.27 -8.83 -6.15
CA GLY A 197 -3.41 -9.19 -6.97
C GLY A 197 -3.97 -7.98 -7.73
N ASN A 198 -4.58 -8.27 -8.87
CA ASN A 198 -5.43 -7.33 -9.60
C ASN A 198 -6.66 -8.12 -10.08
N ALA A 199 -7.83 -7.49 -9.98
CA ALA A 199 -9.08 -7.84 -10.66
C ALA A 199 -8.92 -8.55 -12.00
N ALA A 200 -8.04 -8.02 -12.86
CA ALA A 200 -7.89 -8.46 -14.23
C ALA A 200 -7.06 -9.75 -14.41
N GLY A 201 -6.75 -10.49 -13.32
CA GLY A 201 -5.94 -11.72 -13.39
C GLY A 201 -4.51 -11.49 -13.92
N GLY A 202 -4.03 -10.24 -13.83
CA GLY A 202 -2.72 -9.85 -14.34
C GLY A 202 -1.56 -10.47 -13.55
N PRO A 203 -0.32 -10.40 -14.07
CA PRO A 203 0.83 -11.03 -13.44
C PRO A 203 1.02 -10.54 -11.99
N THR A 204 0.89 -11.47 -11.04
CA THR A 204 1.20 -11.25 -9.62
C THR A 204 2.68 -11.01 -9.44
N ALA A 205 3.08 -9.79 -9.11
CA ALA A 205 4.40 -9.53 -8.55
C ALA A 205 4.37 -9.83 -7.05
N ALA A 206 5.45 -10.39 -6.52
CA ALA A 206 5.67 -10.47 -5.08
C ALA A 206 6.66 -9.41 -4.64
N VAL A 207 6.39 -8.79 -3.50
CA VAL A 207 7.28 -7.79 -2.89
C VAL A 207 7.63 -8.25 -1.48
N PRO A 208 8.92 -8.32 -1.13
CA PRO A 208 9.30 -8.57 0.25
C PRO A 208 8.98 -7.34 1.12
N VAL A 209 8.37 -7.58 2.27
CA VAL A 209 8.04 -6.57 3.27
C VAL A 209 8.84 -6.88 4.53
N VAL A 210 9.77 -6.00 4.85
CA VAL A 210 10.54 -6.07 6.10
C VAL A 210 9.66 -5.54 7.24
N ILE A 211 9.41 -6.36 8.24
CA ILE A 211 8.58 -6.00 9.40
C ILE A 211 9.47 -5.31 10.44
N SER A 212 9.51 -3.99 10.42
CA SER A 212 10.38 -3.21 11.30
C SER A 212 9.85 -3.18 12.74
N GLU A 213 10.72 -2.83 13.70
CA GLU A 213 10.29 -2.63 15.10
C GLU A 213 9.26 -1.49 15.21
N GLU A 214 9.35 -0.48 14.34
CA GLU A 214 8.33 0.58 14.25
C GLU A 214 6.96 0.00 13.87
N GLY A 215 6.91 -0.89 12.86
CA GLY A 215 5.69 -1.59 12.48
C GLY A 215 5.13 -2.44 13.63
N MET A 216 6.00 -3.16 14.34
CA MET A 216 5.64 -3.97 15.51
C MET A 216 5.05 -3.12 16.63
N GLU A 217 5.68 -1.99 16.96
CA GLU A 217 5.21 -1.10 18.01
C GLU A 217 3.86 -0.47 17.67
N LEU A 218 3.68 -0.02 16.43
CA LEU A 218 2.40 0.50 15.95
C LEU A 218 1.30 -0.57 15.98
N ALA A 219 1.62 -1.82 15.64
CA ALA A 219 0.67 -2.92 15.77
C ALA A 219 0.32 -3.21 17.25
N ARG A 220 1.29 -3.15 18.17
CA ARG A 220 1.02 -3.28 19.63
C ARG A 220 0.09 -2.17 20.12
N GLN A 221 0.32 -0.93 19.69
CA GLN A 221 -0.52 0.22 20.03
C GLN A 221 -1.95 0.04 19.50
N ALA A 222 -2.09 -0.37 18.24
CA ALA A 222 -3.37 -0.68 17.61
C ALA A 222 -4.19 -1.76 18.36
N LEU A 223 -3.53 -2.71 19.05
CA LEU A 223 -4.20 -3.71 19.88
C LEU A 223 -4.62 -3.20 21.26
N LYS A 224 -3.83 -2.29 21.85
CA LYS A 224 -4.04 -1.78 23.22
C LYS A 224 -5.18 -0.77 23.32
N GLU A 225 -5.28 0.15 22.36
CA GLU A 225 -6.18 1.30 22.48
C GLU A 225 -7.57 1.00 21.93
N SER A 226 -8.60 1.16 22.78
CA SER A 226 -10.00 0.87 22.43
C SER A 226 -10.71 2.05 21.74
N SER A 227 -10.07 3.22 21.76
CA SER A 227 -10.64 4.46 21.24
C SER A 227 -9.53 5.50 21.09
N PHE A 228 -9.24 5.91 19.87
CA PHE A 228 -8.43 7.10 19.64
C PHE A 228 -9.05 7.85 18.48
N THR A 229 -9.14 9.16 18.64
CA THR A 229 -9.83 10.07 17.73
C THR A 229 -8.85 10.72 16.77
N ALA A 230 -9.32 11.00 15.56
CA ALA A 230 -8.56 11.42 14.38
C ALA A 230 -7.87 12.81 14.45
N PHE A 231 -7.75 13.45 15.62
CA PHE A 231 -7.42 14.89 15.70
C PHE A 231 -5.95 15.24 16.01
N ASP A 232 -5.07 14.27 16.29
CA ASP A 232 -3.61 14.49 16.45
C ASP A 232 -2.82 14.23 15.14
N PHE A 233 -3.48 14.43 14.00
CA PHE A 233 -3.04 13.98 12.67
C PHE A 233 -1.83 14.73 12.08
N LEU A 234 -1.53 15.95 12.55
CA LEU A 234 -0.52 16.82 11.93
C LEU A 234 0.89 16.70 12.54
N GLU A 235 1.01 16.30 13.79
CA GLU A 235 2.33 16.02 14.41
C GLU A 235 2.71 14.55 14.21
N CYS A 236 1.71 13.69 14.01
CA CYS A 236 1.85 12.25 14.03
C CYS A 236 1.46 11.57 12.71
N VAL A 237 2.12 11.92 11.61
CA VAL A 237 2.57 10.84 10.69
C VAL A 237 3.76 10.05 11.33
N SER A 238 4.07 10.38 12.59
CA SER A 238 4.55 9.49 13.65
C SER A 238 3.50 8.68 14.44
N VAL A 239 2.18 8.85 14.36
CA VAL A 239 1.22 7.92 14.99
C VAL A 239 -0.11 7.90 14.22
N PHE A 240 -0.31 6.78 13.54
CA PHE A 240 -1.55 6.38 12.87
C PHE A 240 -2.77 6.73 13.71
N ALA A 241 -3.75 7.43 13.15
CA ALA A 241 -5.07 7.48 13.76
C ALA A 241 -5.57 6.05 13.90
N ILE A 242 -5.66 5.60 15.15
CA ILE A 242 -6.03 4.25 15.59
C ILE A 242 -7.14 3.67 14.74
N PHE A 243 -6.93 2.42 14.35
CA PHE A 243 -7.98 1.56 13.82
C PHE A 243 -9.05 1.42 14.92
N PRO A 244 -10.24 2.03 14.79
CA PRO A 244 -11.23 2.03 15.87
C PRO A 244 -11.79 0.64 16.18
N SER A 245 -11.34 -0.38 15.43
CA SER A 245 -11.47 -1.78 15.81
C SER A 245 -10.16 -2.51 15.56
N ARG A 246 -9.85 -3.48 16.43
CA ARG A 246 -8.71 -4.43 16.40
C ARG A 246 -8.69 -5.36 15.17
N THR A 247 -9.39 -5.00 14.11
CA THR A 247 -9.71 -5.90 13.01
C THR A 247 -9.10 -5.36 11.73
N GLN A 248 -8.46 -6.24 10.96
CA GLN A 248 -8.00 -6.02 9.58
C GLN A 248 -8.90 -5.06 8.75
N PRO A 249 -10.24 -5.19 8.73
CA PRO A 249 -11.13 -4.25 8.05
C PRO A 249 -10.88 -2.77 8.37
N SER A 250 -10.57 -2.42 9.62
CA SER A 250 -10.30 -1.04 9.97
C SER A 250 -9.03 -0.51 9.31
N VAL A 251 -8.03 -1.37 9.09
CA VAL A 251 -6.78 -0.98 8.43
C VAL A 251 -7.01 -0.55 7.00
N PHE A 252 -7.68 -1.37 6.20
CA PHE A 252 -7.94 -1.02 4.80
C PHE A 252 -8.85 0.17 4.65
N ARG A 253 -9.89 0.28 5.49
CA ARG A 253 -10.77 1.44 5.46
C ARG A 253 -9.98 2.73 5.66
N GLN A 254 -9.08 2.78 6.64
CA GLN A 254 -8.26 3.98 6.88
C GLN A 254 -7.23 4.22 5.78
N THR A 255 -6.56 3.18 5.30
CA THR A 255 -5.65 3.30 4.14
C THR A 255 -6.37 3.92 2.94
N ASN A 256 -7.56 3.41 2.63
CA ASN A 256 -8.38 3.89 1.52
C ASN A 256 -8.88 5.32 1.73
N THR A 257 -9.31 5.66 2.95
CA THR A 257 -9.65 7.04 3.32
C THR A 257 -8.47 7.99 3.10
N PHE A 258 -7.26 7.64 3.56
CA PHE A 258 -6.08 8.48 3.36
C PHE A 258 -5.75 8.67 1.88
N ILE A 259 -5.87 7.62 1.06
CA ILE A 259 -5.65 7.73 -0.39
C ILE A 259 -6.69 8.67 -1.03
N ARG A 260 -7.95 8.61 -0.60
CA ARG A 260 -9.02 9.51 -1.08
C ARG A 260 -8.75 10.97 -0.71
N GLU A 261 -8.33 11.20 0.54
CA GLU A 261 -8.00 12.52 1.08
C GLU A 261 -6.74 13.15 0.47
N ASP A 262 -5.89 12.39 -0.22
CA ASP A 262 -4.77 12.92 -1.02
C ASP A 262 -5.24 13.62 -2.30
N ILE A 263 -6.04 14.68 -2.13
CA ILE A 263 -6.64 15.51 -3.20
C ILE A 263 -5.55 16.05 -4.14
N LYS A 264 -4.38 16.40 -3.59
CA LYS A 264 -3.23 16.95 -4.33
C LYS A 264 -2.42 15.86 -5.06
N ASN A 265 -2.79 14.58 -4.93
CA ASN A 265 -2.10 13.45 -5.54
C ASN A 265 -0.59 13.41 -5.21
N THR A 266 -0.24 13.74 -3.97
CA THR A 266 1.14 13.75 -3.47
C THR A 266 1.75 12.35 -3.46
N LEU A 267 0.94 11.32 -3.24
CA LEU A 267 1.34 9.90 -3.30
C LEU A 267 1.45 9.39 -4.74
N ARG A 268 0.92 10.13 -5.72
CA ARG A 268 0.88 9.76 -7.15
C ARG A 268 0.20 8.41 -7.40
N LEU A 269 -0.89 8.14 -6.66
CA LEU A 269 -1.68 6.90 -6.74
C LEU A 269 -2.89 7.00 -7.68
N ARG A 270 -3.00 8.11 -8.43
CA ARG A 270 -4.07 8.33 -9.41
C ARG A 270 -3.61 8.06 -10.84
N LYS A 271 -4.49 7.48 -11.67
CA LYS A 271 -4.35 7.31 -13.12
C LYS A 271 -5.70 7.54 -13.80
N ASN A 272 -5.73 7.66 -15.13
CA ASN A 272 -7.01 7.51 -15.84
C ASN A 272 -7.45 6.05 -15.75
N MET A 273 -8.73 5.81 -15.57
CA MET A 273 -9.28 4.46 -15.59
C MET A 273 -9.18 3.87 -16.99
N GLU A 274 -8.80 2.60 -17.05
CA GLU A 274 -8.84 1.78 -18.26
C GLU A 274 -10.21 1.09 -18.36
N ALA A 275 -10.54 0.55 -19.54
CA ALA A 275 -11.79 -0.20 -19.73
C ALA A 275 -11.91 -1.37 -18.75
N SER A 276 -10.81 -2.09 -18.50
CA SER A 276 -10.74 -3.16 -17.51
C SER A 276 -11.06 -2.71 -16.08
N ASP A 277 -10.63 -1.50 -15.69
CA ASP A 277 -10.93 -0.93 -14.37
C ASP A 277 -12.44 -0.68 -14.23
N ILE A 278 -13.09 -0.21 -15.30
CA ILE A 278 -14.54 0.03 -15.36
C ILE A 278 -15.31 -1.29 -15.38
N ASP A 279 -14.88 -2.25 -16.21
CA ASP A 279 -15.52 -3.56 -16.34
C ASP A 279 -15.49 -4.34 -15.03
N ALA A 280 -14.41 -4.21 -14.26
CA ALA A 280 -14.29 -4.81 -12.93
C ALA A 280 -15.38 -4.31 -11.96
N ILE A 281 -15.71 -3.01 -12.00
CA ILE A 281 -16.82 -2.45 -11.21
C ILE A 281 -18.17 -2.91 -11.76
N LYS A 282 -18.34 -2.95 -13.09
CA LYS A 282 -19.57 -3.44 -13.72
C LYS A 282 -19.83 -4.91 -13.44
N ALA A 283 -18.78 -5.72 -13.23
CA ALA A 283 -18.90 -7.13 -12.92
C ALA A 283 -19.69 -7.39 -11.63
N LEU A 284 -19.72 -6.43 -10.69
CA LEU A 284 -20.57 -6.48 -9.49
C LEU A 284 -22.07 -6.60 -9.78
N ARG A 285 -22.52 -6.27 -11.01
CA ARG A 285 -23.93 -6.44 -11.41
C ARG A 285 -24.26 -7.87 -11.86
N ARG A 286 -23.23 -8.63 -12.27
CA ARG A 286 -23.37 -10.03 -12.73
C ARG A 286 -23.35 -10.95 -11.51
N ASP A 287 -23.52 -12.26 -11.70
CA ASP A 287 -23.47 -13.24 -10.59
C ASP A 287 -22.16 -13.12 -9.78
N ILE A 288 -22.21 -12.32 -8.71
CA ILE A 288 -21.09 -11.99 -7.81
C ILE A 288 -20.52 -13.27 -7.17
N ALA A 289 -21.33 -14.34 -7.12
CA ALA A 289 -21.00 -15.59 -6.47
C ALA A 289 -19.75 -16.28 -7.05
N GLU A 290 -19.40 -16.05 -8.31
CA GLU A 290 -18.31 -16.79 -8.97
C GLU A 290 -17.03 -15.98 -9.22
N ASP A 291 -17.06 -14.65 -9.09
CA ASP A 291 -15.89 -13.79 -9.33
C ASP A 291 -15.22 -13.36 -8.00
N PRO A 292 -14.00 -13.86 -7.69
CA PRO A 292 -13.27 -13.48 -6.47
C PRO A 292 -13.03 -11.98 -6.36
N TYR A 293 -12.88 -11.27 -7.49
CA TYR A 293 -12.73 -9.82 -7.45
C TYR A 293 -14.02 -9.13 -7.02
N GLY A 294 -15.14 -9.52 -7.62
CA GLY A 294 -16.47 -9.04 -7.24
C GLY A 294 -16.74 -9.25 -5.75
N GLN A 295 -16.39 -10.41 -5.20
CA GLN A 295 -16.52 -10.70 -3.77
C GLN A 295 -15.64 -9.78 -2.90
N ASN A 296 -14.37 -9.59 -3.27
CA ASN A 296 -13.45 -8.71 -2.55
C ASN A 296 -13.92 -7.24 -2.56
N LEU A 297 -14.42 -6.77 -3.71
CA LEU A 297 -14.95 -5.43 -3.85
C LEU A 297 -16.27 -5.25 -3.09
N LEU A 298 -17.14 -6.26 -3.06
CA LEU A 298 -18.35 -6.25 -2.24
C LEU A 298 -18.02 -6.19 -0.74
N ALA A 299 -17.12 -7.05 -0.26
CA ALA A 299 -16.64 -7.03 1.13
C ALA A 299 -16.01 -5.68 1.50
N LYS A 300 -15.38 -5.00 0.53
CA LYS A 300 -14.91 -3.63 0.69
C LYS A 300 -16.07 -2.63 0.81
N MET A 301 -17.08 -2.72 -0.04
CA MET A 301 -18.25 -1.83 -0.01
C MET A 301 -18.97 -1.93 1.35
N GLU A 302 -19.17 -3.14 1.86
CA GLU A 302 -19.82 -3.39 3.16
C GLU A 302 -19.05 -2.75 4.32
N ARG A 303 -17.72 -2.82 4.26
CA ARG A 303 -16.81 -2.28 5.30
C ARG A 303 -16.72 -0.76 5.31
N GLU A 304 -16.87 -0.12 4.15
CA GLU A 304 -16.57 1.29 3.98
C GLU A 304 -17.85 2.15 3.97
N ALA A 305 -17.93 3.08 4.92
CA ALA A 305 -19.11 3.93 5.13
C ALA A 305 -19.54 4.71 3.87
N ILE A 306 -18.59 5.04 2.99
CA ILE A 306 -18.84 5.79 1.75
C ILE A 306 -19.77 5.05 0.77
N PHE A 307 -19.85 3.72 0.83
CA PHE A 307 -20.72 2.91 -0.04
C PHE A 307 -22.09 2.61 0.56
N GLN A 308 -22.30 2.90 1.85
CA GLN A 308 -23.53 2.56 2.57
C GLN A 308 -24.81 3.13 1.94
N PRO A 309 -24.83 4.37 1.41
CA PRO A 309 -26.00 4.87 0.69
C PRO A 309 -26.38 3.99 -0.51
N MET A 310 -25.38 3.47 -1.22
CA MET A 310 -25.59 2.65 -2.42
C MET A 310 -26.03 1.23 -2.07
N ILE A 311 -25.44 0.60 -1.07
CA ILE A 311 -25.84 -0.73 -0.59
C ILE A 311 -27.33 -0.72 -0.25
N ARG A 312 -27.81 0.30 0.48
CA ARG A 312 -29.23 0.45 0.82
C ARG A 312 -30.13 0.60 -0.41
N ILE A 313 -29.66 1.30 -1.45
CA ILE A 313 -30.40 1.45 -2.72
C ILE A 313 -30.49 0.09 -3.41
N MET A 314 -29.37 -0.64 -3.54
CA MET A 314 -29.33 -1.95 -4.19
C MET A 314 -30.27 -2.95 -3.49
N GLU A 315 -30.22 -3.01 -2.16
CA GLU A 315 -31.13 -3.85 -1.36
C GLU A 315 -32.61 -3.49 -1.58
N SER A 316 -32.93 -2.20 -1.75
CA SER A 316 -34.30 -1.75 -1.97
C SER A 316 -34.85 -2.08 -3.37
N VAL A 317 -33.97 -2.17 -4.37
CA VAL A 317 -34.33 -2.55 -5.75
C VAL A 317 -34.55 -4.05 -5.83
N CYS A 318 -33.61 -4.86 -5.32
CA CYS A 318 -33.71 -6.31 -5.36
C CYS A 318 -34.95 -6.87 -4.63
N ARG A 319 -35.43 -6.21 -3.57
CA ARG A 319 -36.67 -6.64 -2.89
C ARG A 319 -37.92 -6.46 -3.76
N LYS A 320 -37.96 -5.46 -4.64
CA LYS A 320 -39.13 -5.20 -5.50
C LYS A 320 -39.27 -6.24 -6.62
N ASP A 321 -38.17 -6.83 -7.07
CA ASP A 321 -38.16 -7.84 -8.14
C ASP A 321 -38.57 -9.25 -7.65
N VAL A 322 -38.61 -9.47 -6.32
CA VAL A 322 -39.04 -10.74 -5.72
C VAL A 322 -40.53 -10.72 -5.33
N GLU A 323 -41.10 -9.54 -5.15
CA GLU A 323 -42.49 -9.35 -4.72
C GLU A 323 -43.48 -9.08 -5.89
N GLY A 324 -42.99 -8.99 -7.13
CA GLY A 324 -43.80 -8.77 -8.35
C GLY A 324 -43.79 -9.96 -9.30
#